data_AF-A0A832Z997-F1
#
_entry.id   AF-A0A832Z997-F1
#
_cell.length_a   1.000
_cell.length_b   1.000
_cell.length_c   1.000
_cell.angle_alpha   90.00
_cell.angle_beta   90.00
_cell.angle_gamma   90.00
#
_symmetry.space_group_name_H-M   'P 1'
#
loop_
_entity.id
_entity.type
_entity.pdbx_description
1 polymer ?
#
loop_
_entity_poly.entity_id
_entity_poly.type
_entity_poly.pdbx_seq_one_letter_code
_entity_poly.pdbx_strand_id
1 'polypeptide(L)' 'MDYWDPRLLSAVDKAVEILLEHMGEWEDEVDAYWLLRKYEDKVGVPVTYDIVEEAVARIKARMSKKHAVGIVEA' A
#
# COMPACT_ATOMS: atom_id res chain seq x y z
N MET A 1 22.42 5.42 3.30
CA MET A 1 22.04 4.13 3.89
C MET A 1 20.73 4.42 4.59
N ASP A 2 19.64 4.43 3.84
CA ASP A 2 18.31 4.72 4.37
C ASP A 2 17.92 3.60 5.32
N TYR A 3 18.11 3.85 6.61
CA TYR A 3 17.82 2.89 7.66
C TYR A 3 16.30 2.85 7.81
N TRP A 4 15.64 2.13 6.92
CA TRP A 4 14.21 1.93 7.04
C TRP A 4 13.97 1.07 8.27
N ASP A 5 13.23 1.62 9.23
CA ASP A 5 12.88 0.90 10.44
C ASP A 5 12.13 -0.38 10.03
N PRO A 6 12.57 -1.58 10.45
CA PRO A 6 11.92 -2.83 10.06
C PRO A 6 10.44 -2.87 10.48
N ARG A 7 10.04 -2.09 11.49
CA ARG A 7 8.63 -1.92 11.88
C ARG A 7 7.85 -1.14 10.83
N LEU A 8 8.46 -0.10 10.26
CA LEU A 8 7.84 0.69 9.20
C LEU A 8 7.67 -0.16 7.93
N LEU A 9 8.67 -0.96 7.58
CA LEU A 9 8.57 -1.88 6.44
C LEU A 9 7.41 -2.88 6.63
N SER A 10 7.31 -3.48 7.82
CA SER A 10 6.22 -4.39 8.15
C SER A 10 4.86 -3.69 8.15
N ALA A 11 4.78 -2.44 8.60
CA ALA A 11 3.55 -1.65 8.57
C ALA A 11 3.10 -1.34 7.14
N VAL A 12 4.04 -1.00 6.25
CA VAL A 12 3.77 -0.81 4.83
C VAL A 12 3.25 -2.10 4.19
N ASP A 13 3.84 -3.26 4.49
CA ASP A 13 3.35 -4.53 3.94
C ASP A 13 1.92 -4.84 4.42
N LYS A 14 1.62 -4.60 5.70
CA LYS A 14 0.26 -4.70 6.26
C LYS A 14 -0.71 -3.73 5.58
N ALA A 15 -0.29 -2.49 5.37
CA ALA A 15 -1.10 -1.47 4.70
C ALA A 15 -1.41 -1.90 3.26
N VAL A 16 -0.43 -2.46 2.54
CA VAL A 16 -0.63 -3.02 1.19
C VAL A 16 -1.66 -4.14 1.20
N GLU A 17 -1.61 -5.07 2.15
CA GLU A 17 -2.60 -6.15 2.28
C GLU A 17 -4.01 -5.59 2.45
N ILE A 18 -4.20 -4.68 3.39
CA ILE A 18 -5.51 -4.05 3.67
C ILE A 18 -6.03 -3.32 2.43
N LEU A 19 -5.20 -2.49 1.79
CA LEU A 19 -5.60 -1.77 0.59
C LEU A 19 -5.96 -2.71 -0.57
N LEU A 20 -5.27 -3.85 -0.71
CA LEU A 20 -5.60 -4.85 -1.74
C LEU A 20 -6.90 -5.59 -1.44
N GLU A 21 -7.16 -5.95 -0.17
CA GLU A 21 -8.43 -6.55 0.25
C GLU A 21 -9.62 -5.62 -0.02
N HIS A 22 -9.38 -4.32 0.08
CA HIS A 22 -10.40 -3.27 -0.05
C HIS A 22 -10.20 -2.41 -1.32
N MET A 23 -9.64 -2.96 -2.40
CA MET A 23 -9.28 -2.19 -3.60
C MET A 23 -10.46 -1.46 -4.28
N GLY A 24 -11.70 -1.84 -3.99
CA GLY A 24 -12.90 -1.13 -4.46
C GLY A 24 -13.42 -0.03 -3.53
N GLU A 25 -12.77 0.20 -2.39
CA GLU A 25 -13.19 1.19 -1.37
C GLU A 25 -12.28 2.42 -1.32
N TRP A 26 -11.25 2.47 -2.15
CA TRP A 26 -10.37 3.63 -2.28
C TRP A 26 -9.98 3.83 -3.74
N GLU A 27 -9.97 5.08 -4.18
CA GLU A 27 -9.56 5.45 -5.55
C GLU A 27 -8.25 6.26 -5.52
N ASP A 28 -8.07 7.07 -4.48
CA ASP A 28 -6.93 7.97 -4.31
C ASP A 28 -6.21 7.77 -2.96
N GLU A 29 -5.08 8.46 -2.79
CA GLU A 29 -4.26 8.39 -1.56
C GLU A 29 -5.00 8.90 -0.32
N VAL A 30 -5.92 9.85 -0.49
CA VAL A 30 -6.75 10.37 0.62
C VAL A 30 -7.71 9.30 1.12
N ASP A 31 -8.36 8.57 0.22
CA ASP A 31 -9.26 7.48 0.60
C ASP A 31 -8.47 6.33 1.23
N ALA A 32 -7.33 5.98 0.65
CA ALA A 32 -6.41 5.01 1.19
C ALA A 32 -5.98 5.38 2.63
N TYR A 33 -5.70 6.66 2.90
CA TYR A 33 -5.38 7.14 4.24
C TYR A 33 -6.52 6.93 5.23
N TRP A 34 -7.75 7.30 4.86
CA TRP A 34 -8.91 7.11 5.74
C TRP A 34 -9.26 5.64 5.95
N LEU A 35 -9.10 4.81 4.91
CA LEU A 35 -9.28 3.38 4.99
C LEU A 35 -8.25 2.75 5.94
N LEU A 36 -6.98 3.08 5.78
CA LEU A 36 -5.92 2.59 6.67
C LEU A 36 -6.10 3.08 8.11
N ARG A 37 -6.57 4.32 8.32
CA ARG A 37 -6.92 4.83 9.66
C ARG A 37 -8.05 4.02 10.34
N LYS A 38 -9.03 3.50 9.59
CA LYS A 38 -10.05 2.59 10.13
C LYS A 38 -9.46 1.24 10.56
N TYR A 39 -8.35 0.83 9.95
CA TYR A 39 -7.66 -0.41 10.22
C TYR A 39 -6.28 -0.20 10.87
N GLU A 40 -6.08 0.93 11.56
CA GLU A 40 -4.80 1.32 12.16
C GLU A 40 -4.29 0.26 13.15
N ASP A 41 -5.21 -0.38 13.89
CA ASP A 41 -4.91 -1.51 14.78
C ASP A 41 -4.27 -2.69 14.05
N LYS A 42 -4.65 -2.94 12.79
CA LYS A 42 -4.08 -4.02 11.96
C LYS A 42 -2.72 -3.65 11.39
N VAL A 43 -2.48 -2.37 11.14
CA VAL A 43 -1.19 -1.82 10.67
C VAL A 43 -0.15 -1.90 11.79
N GLY A 44 -0.57 -1.77 13.05
CA GLY A 44 0.26 -1.98 14.24
C GLY A 44 1.17 -0.80 14.60
N VAL A 45 1.15 0.26 13.80
CA VAL A 45 1.77 1.56 14.08
C VAL A 45 0.81 2.66 13.62
N PRO A 46 0.95 3.90 14.14
CA PRO A 46 0.17 5.04 13.66
C PRO A 46 0.32 5.20 12.15
N VAL A 47 -0.81 5.35 11.46
CA VAL A 47 -0.82 5.53 10.00
C VAL A 47 -0.34 6.95 9.67
N THR A 48 0.85 7.03 9.07
CA THR A 48 1.43 8.28 8.56
C THR A 48 1.27 8.36 7.05
N TYR A 49 1.40 9.57 6.51
CA TYR A 49 1.29 9.80 5.07
C TYR A 49 2.36 9.00 4.28
N ASP A 50 3.57 8.87 4.81
CA ASP A 50 4.65 8.08 4.19
C ASP A 50 4.27 6.60 4.00
N ILE A 51 3.56 6.01 4.97
CA ILE A 51 3.09 4.61 4.88
C ILE A 51 2.07 4.48 3.75
N VAL A 52 1.17 5.45 3.62
CA VAL A 52 0.12 5.44 2.61
C VAL A 52 0.71 5.62 1.22
N GLU A 53 1.57 6.63 1.02
CA GLU A 53 2.23 6.88 -0.26
C GLU A 53 3.02 5.64 -0.72
N GLU A 54 3.83 5.06 0.17
CA GLU A 54 4.63 3.88 -0.15
C GLU A 54 3.74 2.66 -0.47
N ALA A 55 2.68 2.42 0.31
CA ALA A 55 1.76 1.30 0.07
C ALA A 55 1.02 1.46 -1.27
N VAL A 56 0.49 2.64 -1.56
CA VAL A 56 -0.20 2.95 -2.81
C VAL A 56 0.77 2.84 -3.99
N ALA A 57 1.99 3.37 -3.87
CA ALA A 57 3.03 3.27 -4.89
C ALA A 57 3.38 1.80 -5.20
N ARG A 58 3.55 0.95 -4.17
CA ARG A 58 3.80 -0.49 -4.33
C ARG A 58 2.67 -1.19 -5.07
N ILE A 59 1.42 -0.86 -4.75
CA ILE A 59 0.24 -1.43 -5.41
C ILE A 59 0.21 -1.00 -6.87
N LYS A 60 0.35 0.30 -7.16
CA LYS A 60 0.39 0.85 -8.53
C LYS A 60 1.52 0.23 -9.35
N ALA A 61 2.72 0.09 -8.78
CA ALA A 61 3.86 -0.55 -9.43
C ALA A 61 3.59 -2.04 -9.75
N ARG A 62 2.95 -2.78 -8.83
CA ARG A 62 2.54 -4.17 -9.06
C ARG A 62 1.50 -4.29 -10.17
N MET A 63 0.53 -3.39 -10.23
CA MET A 63 -0.48 -3.36 -11.31
C MET A 63 0.15 -3.04 -12.66
N SER A 64 1.03 -2.04 -12.70
CA SER A 64 1.73 -1.64 -13.93
C SER A 64 2.62 -2.77 -14.46
N LYS A 65 3.33 -3.49 -13.58
CA LYS A 65 4.11 -4.68 -13.97
C LYS A 65 3.24 -5.82 -14.51
N LYS A 66 2.08 -6.10 -13.92
CA LYS A 66 1.16 -7.13 -14.44
C LYS A 66 0.64 -6.76 -15.83
N HIS A 67 0.35 -5.48 -16.07
CA HIS A 67 -0.06 -4.99 -17.38
C HIS A 67 1.09 -5.15 -18.41
N ALA A 68 2.32 -4.83 -18.02
CA ALA A 68 3.49 -4.98 -18.90
C ALA A 68 3.80 -6.44 -19.28
N VAL A 69 3.64 -7.38 -18.34
CA VAL A 69 3.86 -8.83 -18.58
C VAL A 69 2.79 -9.44 -19.49
N GLY A 70 1.52 -9.03 -19.37
CA GLY A 70 0.45 -9.54 -20.23
C GLY A 70 0.58 -9.13 -21.71
N ILE A 71 1.34 -8.08 -22.03
CA ILE A 71 1.55 -7.60 -23.40
C ILE A 71 2.71 -8.35 -24.10
N VAL A 72 3.65 -8.92 -23.34
CA VAL A 72 4.83 -9.59 -23.92
C VAL A 72 4.62 -11.08 -24.21
N GLU A 73 3.54 -11.68 -23.71
CA GLU A 73 3.18 -13.09 -23.96
C GLU A 73 2.01 -13.27 -24.96
N ALA A 74 1.55 -12.20 -25.61
CA ALA A 74 0.45 -12.20 -26.58
C ALA A 74 0.92 -12.17 -28.05
#